data_AF-A0A387HEX2-F1
#
_entry.id   AF-A0A387HEX2-F1
#
_cell.length_a   1.000
_cell.length_b   1.000
_cell.length_c   1.000
_cell.angle_alpha   90.00
_cell.angle_beta   90.00
_cell.angle_gamma   90.00
#
_symmetry.space_group_name_H-M   'P 1'
#
loop_
_entity.id
_entity.type
_entity.pdbx_description
1 polymer ?
#
loop_
_entity_poly.entity_id
_entity_poly.type
_entity_poly.pdbx_seq_one_letter_code
_entity_poly.pdbx_strand_id
1 'polypeptide(L)'
;MSAAALTRPPRLRPGARIAVVAPSGPVVEERLRDGLGILRDWGLEPLATAQVTDRHPQFRYLAGEDEKRARDFQEAWCDPTVDAVMCARGGYGAQRMVDLLDWNALRAAGPKVLVGYSDVTALHEAFAVRLGLSTLYGPMVSAATFLTDAATQESLRTTLFEPEAAMTLGLPGARPLVPGRATGVTLGGCLSLLTADLATPHARRSAAGGLLLLEDIGEEDYRLDRALTQLLRSGWLDGVTGVALGSWKDCGPYEERVRPVLGERLARLGVPVVEELGFGHCDTSLTMPLGVPATLDADRGTLTLETPALV
;
A
#
# COMPACT_ATOMS: atom_id res chain seq x y z
N MET A 1 -21.50 -0.74 -0.54
CA MET A 1 -21.27 -1.57 -1.74
C MET A 1 -20.18 -2.56 -1.38
N SER A 2 -20.33 -3.82 -1.79
CA SER A 2 -19.28 -4.84 -1.61
C SER A 2 -18.05 -4.48 -2.43
N ALA A 3 -16.86 -4.80 -1.93
CA ALA A 3 -15.61 -4.78 -2.66
C ALA A 3 -15.76 -5.69 -3.89
N ALA A 4 -15.22 -5.22 -5.00
CA ALA A 4 -15.25 -5.89 -6.30
C ALA A 4 -13.85 -5.85 -6.90
N ALA A 5 -13.54 -6.83 -7.75
CA ALA A 5 -12.26 -6.89 -8.45
C ALA A 5 -12.02 -5.60 -9.24
N LEU A 6 -10.83 -5.03 -9.11
CA LEU A 6 -10.46 -3.80 -9.78
C LEU A 6 -9.72 -4.07 -11.10
N THR A 7 -9.65 -3.05 -11.95
CA THR A 7 -8.88 -3.10 -13.20
C THR A 7 -7.40 -3.27 -12.86
N ARG A 8 -6.76 -4.29 -13.45
CA ARG A 8 -5.34 -4.58 -13.24
C ARG A 8 -4.50 -3.91 -14.33
N PRO A 9 -3.45 -3.16 -13.98
CA PRO A 9 -2.56 -2.55 -14.98
C PRO A 9 -1.67 -3.60 -15.67
N PRO A 10 -1.10 -3.29 -16.84
CA PRO A 10 -0.13 -4.16 -17.49
C PRO A 10 1.11 -4.39 -16.63
N ARG A 11 1.72 -5.57 -16.76
CA ARG A 11 3.02 -5.87 -16.16
C ARG A 11 4.14 -5.05 -16.81
N LEU A 12 5.25 -4.90 -16.10
CA LEU A 12 6.45 -4.27 -16.63
C LEU A 12 7.32 -5.26 -17.41
N ARG A 13 8.17 -4.70 -18.27
CA ARG A 13 9.15 -5.42 -19.08
C ARG A 13 10.46 -4.64 -19.06
N PRO A 14 11.60 -5.26 -19.38
CA PRO A 14 12.84 -4.52 -19.60
C PRO A 14 12.62 -3.37 -20.60
N GLY A 15 13.13 -2.18 -20.28
CA GLY A 15 12.91 -0.93 -20.99
C GLY A 15 11.68 -0.13 -20.54
N ALA A 16 10.82 -0.68 -19.67
CA ALA A 16 9.69 0.07 -19.14
C ALA A 16 10.14 1.28 -18.31
N ARG A 17 9.44 2.40 -18.47
CA ARG A 17 9.78 3.66 -17.81
C ARG A 17 9.00 3.79 -16.51
N ILE A 18 9.71 4.03 -15.42
CA ILE A 18 9.11 4.16 -14.09
C ILE A 18 9.38 5.55 -13.52
N ALA A 19 8.34 6.37 -13.40
CA ALA A 19 8.46 7.68 -12.78
C ALA A 19 8.52 7.53 -11.25
N VAL A 20 9.46 8.25 -10.63
CA VAL A 20 9.69 8.23 -9.18
C VAL A 20 9.33 9.59 -8.60
N VAL A 21 8.28 9.61 -7.78
CA VAL A 21 7.61 10.83 -7.26
C VAL A 21 7.66 10.89 -5.73
N ALA A 22 7.58 12.08 -5.15
CA ALA A 22 7.57 12.29 -3.70
C ALA A 22 6.23 12.90 -3.21
N PRO A 23 5.14 12.11 -3.13
CA PRO A 23 3.82 12.63 -2.77
C PRO A 23 3.68 12.93 -1.28
N SER A 24 4.69 12.65 -0.46
CA SER A 24 4.61 12.70 1.01
C SER A 24 5.80 13.45 1.61
N GLY A 25 6.65 12.76 2.37
CA GLY A 25 7.77 13.35 3.09
C GLY A 25 9.05 13.48 2.27
N PRO A 26 9.99 14.32 2.75
CA PRO A 26 11.24 14.61 2.06
C PRO A 26 12.08 13.35 1.79
N VAL A 27 12.67 13.31 0.60
CA VAL A 27 13.54 12.21 0.16
C VAL A 27 15.00 12.48 0.53
N VAL A 28 15.72 11.41 0.87
CA VAL A 28 17.18 11.43 1.05
C VAL A 28 17.81 11.08 -0.29
N GLU A 29 18.56 12.03 -0.87
CA GLU A 29 19.03 11.93 -2.26
C GLU A 29 19.96 10.75 -2.53
N GLU A 30 20.82 10.39 -1.56
CA GLU A 30 21.69 9.23 -1.66
C GLU A 30 20.88 7.94 -1.79
N ARG A 31 19.91 7.74 -0.90
CA ARG A 31 18.99 6.60 -0.94
C ARG A 31 18.16 6.57 -2.21
N LEU A 32 17.74 7.73 -2.71
CA LEU A 32 17.06 7.82 -4.01
C LEU A 32 17.98 7.33 -5.12
N ARG A 33 19.23 7.80 -5.18
CA ARG A 33 20.21 7.39 -6.18
C ARG A 33 20.43 5.87 -6.16
N ASP A 34 20.58 5.29 -4.98
CA ASP A 34 20.80 3.85 -4.81
C ASP A 34 19.58 3.05 -5.26
N GLY A 35 18.38 3.46 -4.86
CA GLY A 35 17.13 2.81 -5.28
C GLY A 35 16.88 2.91 -6.78
N LEU A 36 17.21 4.04 -7.41
CA LEU A 36 17.18 4.18 -8.87
C LEU A 36 18.22 3.25 -9.53
N GLY A 37 19.36 2.99 -8.88
CA GLY A 37 20.34 2.00 -9.32
C GLY A 37 19.74 0.60 -9.42
N ILE A 38 19.07 0.14 -8.35
CA ILE A 38 18.40 -1.17 -8.31
C ILE A 38 17.39 -1.32 -9.46
N LEU A 39 16.57 -0.29 -9.70
CA LEU A 39 15.58 -0.34 -10.80
C LEU A 39 16.27 -0.41 -12.18
N ARG A 40 17.39 0.28 -12.38
CA ARG A 40 18.20 0.16 -13.62
C ARG A 40 18.79 -1.23 -13.78
N ASP A 41 19.25 -1.85 -12.68
CA ASP A 41 19.80 -3.20 -12.71
C ASP A 41 18.75 -4.26 -13.07
N TRP A 42 17.47 -3.98 -12.79
CA TRP A 42 16.35 -4.78 -13.29
C TRP A 42 16.02 -4.54 -14.77
N GLY A 43 16.74 -3.64 -15.44
CA GLY A 43 16.53 -3.26 -16.83
C GLY A 43 15.39 -2.27 -17.03
N LEU A 44 14.95 -1.54 -16.00
CA LEU A 44 13.97 -0.46 -16.14
C LEU A 44 14.65 0.88 -16.46
N GLU A 45 13.86 1.84 -16.92
CA GLU A 45 14.27 3.24 -17.11
C GLU A 45 13.64 4.13 -16.02
N PRO A 46 14.27 4.27 -14.84
CA PRO A 46 13.69 5.08 -13.77
C PRO A 46 13.92 6.58 -14.01
N LEU A 47 12.84 7.35 -13.91
CA LEU A 47 12.78 8.80 -14.10
C LEU A 47 12.47 9.47 -12.76
N ALA A 48 13.49 10.02 -12.11
CA ALA A 48 13.29 10.92 -10.98
C ALA A 48 12.59 12.20 -11.46
N THR A 49 11.41 12.50 -10.93
CA THR A 49 10.67 13.71 -11.32
C THR A 49 11.35 14.98 -10.80
N ALA A 50 10.98 16.12 -11.37
CA ALA A 50 11.64 17.39 -11.06
C ALA A 50 11.49 17.79 -9.58
N GLN A 51 10.38 17.41 -8.93
CA GLN A 51 10.11 17.77 -7.54
C GLN A 51 10.50 16.68 -6.53
N VAL A 52 11.07 15.54 -6.96
CA VAL A 52 11.26 14.39 -6.07
C VAL A 52 12.20 14.66 -4.88
N THR A 53 13.15 15.58 -5.03
CA THR A 53 14.08 16.01 -3.97
C THR A 53 13.73 17.37 -3.37
N ASP A 54 12.62 17.98 -3.79
CA ASP A 54 12.21 19.29 -3.29
C ASP A 54 11.90 19.23 -1.79
N ARG A 55 11.78 20.42 -1.17
CA ARG A 55 11.41 20.55 0.24
C ARG A 55 10.45 21.71 0.45
N HIS A 56 9.45 21.48 1.29
CA HIS A 56 8.54 22.55 1.66
C HIS A 56 9.29 23.63 2.47
N PRO A 57 9.11 24.93 2.18
CA PRO A 57 9.88 26.01 2.81
C PRO A 57 9.67 26.14 4.32
N GLN A 58 8.46 25.82 4.81
CA GLN A 58 8.10 25.89 6.24
C GLN A 58 7.97 24.51 6.92
N PHE A 59 7.24 23.57 6.32
CA PHE A 59 6.97 22.25 6.90
C PHE A 59 8.04 21.22 6.54
N ARG A 60 9.01 21.02 7.44
CA ARG A 60 10.13 20.10 7.22
C ARG A 60 9.75 18.63 6.99
N TYR A 61 8.50 18.24 7.29
CA TYR A 61 8.00 16.88 7.09
C TYR A 61 7.38 16.66 5.70
N LEU A 62 7.37 17.66 4.81
CA LEU A 62 6.83 17.56 3.45
C LEU A 62 7.93 17.70 2.38
N ALA A 63 7.82 16.91 1.30
CA ALA A 63 8.68 17.00 0.13
C ALA A 63 8.42 18.24 -0.76
N GLY A 64 7.46 19.10 -0.41
CA GLY A 64 7.11 20.27 -1.21
C GLY A 64 5.73 20.80 -0.85
N GLU A 65 5.36 21.91 -1.47
CA GLU A 65 3.99 22.45 -1.44
C GLU A 65 3.00 21.45 -2.05
N ASP A 66 1.75 21.49 -1.58
CA ASP A 66 0.73 20.49 -1.93
C ASP A 66 0.44 20.48 -3.44
N GLU A 67 0.31 21.68 -4.03
CA GLU A 67 0.06 21.87 -5.45
C GLU A 67 1.23 21.41 -6.33
N LYS A 68 2.47 21.56 -5.84
CA LYS A 68 3.66 21.08 -6.56
C LYS A 68 3.73 19.56 -6.55
N ARG A 69 3.52 18.93 -5.39
CA ARG A 69 3.50 17.46 -5.25
C ARG A 69 2.35 16.86 -6.06
N ALA A 70 1.17 17.48 -6.04
CA ALA A 70 0.01 17.08 -6.85
C ALA A 70 0.31 17.14 -8.35
N ARG A 71 0.85 18.27 -8.82
CA ARG A 71 1.20 18.47 -10.22
C ARG A 71 2.25 17.47 -10.69
N ASP A 72 3.33 17.29 -9.92
CA ASP A 72 4.42 16.38 -10.24
C ASP A 72 3.94 14.93 -10.36
N PHE A 73 3.07 14.48 -9.44
CA PHE A 73 2.42 13.18 -9.54
C PHE A 73 1.51 13.07 -10.77
N GLN A 74 0.67 14.07 -11.02
CA GLN A 74 -0.26 14.08 -12.15
C GLN A 74 0.47 14.09 -13.49
N GLU A 75 1.53 14.88 -13.64
CA GLU A 75 2.34 14.93 -14.86
C GLU A 75 3.01 13.57 -15.11
N ALA A 76 3.58 12.96 -14.08
CA ALA A 76 4.14 11.61 -14.18
C ALA A 76 3.10 10.55 -14.58
N TRP A 77 1.90 10.59 -13.98
CA TRP A 77 0.83 9.65 -14.31
C TRP A 77 0.25 9.88 -15.71
N CYS A 78 0.14 11.13 -16.15
CA CYS A 78 -0.45 11.47 -17.44
C CYS A 78 0.54 11.40 -18.60
N ASP A 79 1.84 11.24 -18.34
CA ASP A 79 2.84 11.03 -19.38
C ASP A 79 2.59 9.67 -20.09
N PRO A 80 2.32 9.67 -21.42
CA PRO A 80 2.07 8.44 -22.17
C PRO A 80 3.30 7.55 -22.29
N THR A 81 4.50 8.06 -22.01
CA THR A 81 5.75 7.29 -22.04
C THR A 81 6.06 6.58 -20.73
N VAL A 82 5.36 6.91 -19.64
CA VAL A 82 5.56 6.29 -18.32
C VAL A 82 4.69 5.04 -18.20
N ASP A 83 5.26 3.90 -17.78
CA ASP A 83 4.53 2.64 -17.59
C ASP A 83 4.10 2.43 -16.13
N ALA A 84 4.84 3.03 -15.20
CA ALA A 84 4.60 2.91 -13.77
C ALA A 84 4.97 4.19 -13.01
N VAL A 85 4.30 4.43 -11.89
CA VAL A 85 4.64 5.44 -10.90
C VAL A 85 4.98 4.75 -9.59
N MET A 86 6.18 4.99 -9.07
CA MET A 86 6.63 4.46 -7.79
C MET A 86 6.93 5.62 -6.84
N CYS A 87 6.39 5.55 -5.63
CA CYS A 87 6.66 6.56 -4.62
C CYS A 87 8.11 6.42 -4.12
N ALA A 88 8.81 7.54 -4.02
CA ALA A 88 10.16 7.60 -3.49
C ALA A 88 10.17 7.29 -1.99
N ARG A 89 9.17 7.79 -1.27
CA ARG A 89 9.04 7.67 0.19
C ARG A 89 7.61 7.99 0.64
N GLY A 90 7.22 7.43 1.78
CA GLY A 90 6.02 7.81 2.52
C GLY A 90 6.31 9.00 3.44
N GLY A 91 5.78 8.96 4.67
CA GLY A 91 5.91 10.05 5.63
C GLY A 91 4.55 10.68 5.89
N TYR A 92 4.34 11.91 5.46
CA TYR A 92 3.05 12.59 5.56
C TYR A 92 2.86 13.51 4.36
N GLY A 93 1.63 13.61 3.85
CA GLY A 93 1.25 14.64 2.89
C GLY A 93 0.45 14.16 1.69
N ALA A 94 0.32 12.86 1.44
CA ALA A 94 -0.45 12.32 0.33
C ALA A 94 -1.93 12.73 0.42
N GLN A 95 -2.51 12.68 1.62
CA GLN A 95 -3.88 13.15 1.89
C GLN A 95 -4.08 14.64 1.58
N ARG A 96 -3.04 15.47 1.66
CA ARG A 96 -3.13 16.91 1.35
C ARG A 96 -3.22 17.21 -0.14
N MET A 97 -2.79 16.27 -0.99
CA MET A 97 -2.75 16.46 -2.44
C MET A 97 -3.80 15.64 -3.20
N VAL A 98 -4.41 14.63 -2.57
CA VAL A 98 -5.33 13.68 -3.22
C VAL A 98 -6.50 14.39 -3.93
N ASP A 99 -7.02 15.47 -3.36
CA ASP A 99 -8.13 16.24 -3.92
C ASP A 99 -7.69 17.34 -4.90
N LEU A 100 -6.39 17.59 -5.03
CA LEU A 100 -5.82 18.53 -6.00
C LEU A 100 -5.58 17.88 -7.37
N LEU A 101 -5.56 16.55 -7.44
CA LEU A 101 -5.36 15.80 -8.68
C LEU A 101 -6.59 15.92 -9.60
N ASP A 102 -6.35 16.01 -10.91
CA ASP A 102 -7.41 15.87 -11.92
C ASP A 102 -7.65 14.38 -12.22
N TRP A 103 -8.58 13.80 -11.48
CA TRP A 103 -8.93 12.39 -11.61
C TRP A 103 -9.55 12.00 -12.95
N ASN A 104 -10.11 12.95 -13.70
CA ASN A 104 -10.57 12.68 -15.06
C ASN A 104 -9.38 12.55 -16.01
N ALA A 105 -8.37 13.40 -15.87
CA ALA A 105 -7.11 13.28 -16.62
C ALA A 105 -6.38 11.97 -16.28
N LEU A 106 -6.27 11.62 -14.99
CA LEU A 106 -5.66 10.36 -14.56
C LEU A 106 -6.38 9.14 -15.14
N ARG A 107 -7.73 9.17 -15.19
CA ARG A 107 -8.51 8.12 -15.85
C ARG A 107 -8.25 8.06 -17.35
N ALA A 108 -8.21 9.20 -18.03
CA ALA A 108 -7.98 9.28 -19.46
C ALA A 108 -6.58 8.79 -19.88
N ALA A 109 -5.59 8.94 -19.00
CA ALA A 109 -4.24 8.41 -19.19
C ALA A 109 -4.16 6.86 -19.16
N GLY A 110 -5.21 6.20 -18.68
CA GLY A 110 -5.31 4.75 -18.62
C GLY A 110 -4.62 4.13 -17.40
N PRO A 111 -4.72 2.80 -17.26
CA PRO A 111 -4.16 2.07 -16.13
C PRO A 111 -2.63 2.00 -16.22
N LYS A 112 -1.93 2.45 -15.18
CA LYS A 112 -0.48 2.26 -14.96
C LYS A 112 -0.26 1.57 -13.62
N VAL A 113 0.95 1.07 -13.37
CA VAL A 113 1.28 0.50 -12.04
C VAL A 113 1.52 1.65 -11.05
N LEU A 114 0.88 1.60 -9.87
CA LEU A 114 1.23 2.45 -8.72
C LEU A 114 1.87 1.57 -7.64
N VAL A 115 3.05 1.96 -7.15
CA VAL A 115 3.77 1.27 -6.07
C VAL A 115 4.09 2.23 -4.92
N GLY A 116 3.72 1.86 -3.71
CA GLY A 116 4.10 2.54 -2.47
C GLY A 116 3.47 1.88 -1.25
N TYR A 117 3.76 2.39 -0.06
CA TYR A 117 3.10 1.97 1.18
C TYR A 117 3.10 3.13 2.17
N SER A 118 2.63 2.92 3.41
CA SER A 118 2.58 3.97 4.44
C SER A 118 1.55 5.06 4.08
N ASP A 119 1.91 6.33 4.16
CA ASP A 119 1.08 7.50 3.78
C ASP A 119 0.48 7.41 2.36
N VAL A 120 1.11 6.63 1.47
CA VAL A 120 0.59 6.34 0.11
C VAL A 120 -0.74 5.57 0.16
N THR A 121 -1.13 5.00 1.31
CA THR A 121 -2.47 4.43 1.56
C THR A 121 -3.60 5.36 1.07
N ALA A 122 -3.47 6.67 1.26
CA ALA A 122 -4.46 7.63 0.77
C ALA A 122 -4.60 7.62 -0.76
N LEU A 123 -3.50 7.46 -1.49
CA LEU A 123 -3.52 7.31 -2.94
C LEU A 123 -4.06 5.93 -3.33
N HIS A 124 -3.67 4.85 -2.66
CA HIS A 124 -4.20 3.51 -2.94
C HIS A 124 -5.74 3.46 -2.84
N GLU A 125 -6.32 4.04 -1.79
CA GLU A 125 -7.77 4.12 -1.61
C GLU A 125 -8.43 5.01 -2.66
N ALA A 126 -7.85 6.17 -2.96
CA ALA A 126 -8.38 7.06 -3.99
C ALA A 126 -8.34 6.44 -5.39
N PHE A 127 -7.27 5.71 -5.74
CA PHE A 127 -7.17 4.96 -6.99
C PHE A 127 -8.24 3.87 -7.07
N ALA A 128 -8.48 3.16 -5.97
CA ALA A 128 -9.52 2.15 -5.93
C ALA A 128 -10.92 2.75 -6.10
N VAL A 129 -11.28 3.77 -5.30
CA VAL A 129 -12.63 4.35 -5.27
C VAL A 129 -12.91 5.20 -6.51
N ARG A 130 -11.92 5.99 -6.95
CA ARG A 130 -12.11 6.97 -8.01
C ARG A 130 -11.79 6.37 -9.36
N LEU A 131 -10.76 5.54 -9.51
CA LEU A 131 -10.37 4.99 -10.82
C LEU A 131 -10.84 3.54 -11.04
N GLY A 132 -11.17 2.81 -9.98
CA GLY A 132 -11.47 1.38 -10.09
C GLY A 132 -10.23 0.58 -10.49
N LEU A 133 -9.05 1.03 -10.06
CA LEU A 133 -7.74 0.48 -10.44
C LEU A 133 -7.10 -0.23 -9.25
N SER A 134 -6.56 -1.43 -9.48
CA SER A 134 -5.72 -2.12 -8.50
C SER A 134 -4.34 -1.47 -8.42
N THR A 135 -3.72 -1.53 -7.24
CA THR A 135 -2.41 -0.94 -6.99
C THR A 135 -1.54 -1.90 -6.18
N LEU A 136 -0.24 -1.65 -6.11
CA LEU A 136 0.70 -2.49 -5.35
C LEU A 136 1.11 -1.79 -4.06
N TYR A 137 0.68 -2.33 -2.92
CA TYR A 137 1.16 -1.92 -1.61
C TYR A 137 2.53 -2.57 -1.37
N GLY A 138 3.60 -1.83 -1.62
CA GLY A 138 4.94 -2.40 -1.72
C GLY A 138 6.05 -1.37 -1.48
N PRO A 139 7.30 -1.81 -1.44
CA PRO A 139 8.44 -0.99 -1.01
C PRO A 139 8.61 0.26 -1.88
N MET A 140 9.21 1.30 -1.30
CA MET A 140 9.45 2.59 -1.96
C MET A 140 10.93 2.79 -2.27
N VAL A 141 11.25 3.58 -3.30
CA VAL A 141 12.62 3.68 -3.86
C VAL A 141 13.67 4.08 -2.83
N SER A 142 13.33 4.96 -1.89
CA SER A 142 14.24 5.49 -0.86
C SER A 142 14.05 4.80 0.51
N ALA A 143 13.21 3.75 0.59
CA ALA A 143 12.99 3.02 1.82
C ALA A 143 14.21 2.15 2.16
N ALA A 144 14.67 2.17 3.41
CA ALA A 144 15.84 1.41 3.83
C ALA A 144 15.71 -0.08 3.51
N THR A 145 14.54 -0.66 3.81
CA THR A 145 14.21 -2.07 3.50
C THR A 145 14.41 -2.39 2.02
N PHE A 146 13.97 -1.52 1.10
CA PHE A 146 14.16 -1.74 -0.34
C PHE A 146 15.63 -1.75 -0.74
N LEU A 147 16.46 -0.92 -0.10
CA LEU A 147 17.88 -0.81 -0.42
C LEU A 147 18.71 -1.98 0.12
N THR A 148 18.28 -2.59 1.22
CA THR A 148 19.11 -3.55 1.95
C THR A 148 18.60 -4.98 1.94
N ASP A 149 17.32 -5.22 1.65
CA ASP A 149 16.72 -6.55 1.72
C ASP A 149 16.41 -7.13 0.33
N ALA A 150 17.15 -8.18 -0.05
CA ALA A 150 17.00 -8.85 -1.34
C ALA A 150 15.65 -9.55 -1.49
N ALA A 151 15.04 -10.04 -0.41
CA ALA A 151 13.73 -10.69 -0.47
C ALA A 151 12.60 -9.69 -0.78
N THR A 152 12.66 -8.49 -0.18
CA THR A 152 11.78 -7.35 -0.50
C THR A 152 11.93 -6.93 -1.97
N GLN A 153 13.17 -6.82 -2.45
CA GLN A 153 13.49 -6.53 -3.85
C GLN A 153 12.89 -7.57 -4.79
N GLU A 154 13.11 -8.86 -4.51
CA GLU A 154 12.60 -9.95 -5.35
C GLU A 154 11.07 -10.02 -5.33
N SER A 155 10.43 -9.81 -4.17
CA SER A 155 8.97 -9.78 -4.07
C SER A 155 8.37 -8.70 -4.99
N LEU A 156 8.94 -7.49 -4.98
CA LEU A 156 8.51 -6.43 -5.90
C LEU A 156 8.83 -6.79 -7.35
N ARG A 157 10.06 -7.22 -7.64
CA ARG A 157 10.52 -7.55 -9.00
C ARG A 157 9.66 -8.64 -9.63
N THR A 158 9.46 -9.77 -8.93
CA THR A 158 8.59 -10.86 -9.39
C THR A 158 7.18 -10.33 -9.65
N THR A 159 6.59 -9.54 -8.74
CA THR A 159 5.24 -8.98 -8.94
C THR A 159 5.15 -8.08 -10.18
N LEU A 160 6.19 -7.30 -10.47
CA LEU A 160 6.22 -6.37 -11.60
C LEU A 160 6.41 -7.06 -12.96
N PHE A 161 7.25 -8.10 -13.04
CA PHE A 161 7.66 -8.72 -14.30
C PHE A 161 6.98 -10.08 -14.56
N GLU A 162 6.78 -10.86 -13.51
CA GLU A 162 6.33 -12.26 -13.52
C GLU A 162 5.18 -12.46 -12.52
N PRO A 163 4.07 -11.69 -12.62
CA PRO A 163 3.01 -11.69 -11.62
C PRO A 163 2.35 -13.07 -11.40
N GLU A 164 2.44 -14.00 -12.36
CA GLU A 164 2.02 -15.40 -12.20
C GLU A 164 2.87 -16.20 -11.21
N ALA A 165 4.12 -15.79 -10.96
CA ALA A 165 4.99 -16.39 -9.97
C ALA A 165 4.76 -15.81 -8.56
N ALA A 166 4.14 -14.63 -8.45
CA ALA A 166 3.82 -13.95 -7.18
C ALA A 166 2.39 -14.21 -6.69
N MET A 167 1.90 -15.45 -6.79
CA MET A 167 0.49 -15.78 -6.52
C MET A 167 0.19 -16.12 -5.06
N THR A 168 1.17 -16.59 -4.28
CA THR A 168 0.98 -16.91 -2.85
C THR A 168 1.91 -16.06 -2.00
N LEU A 169 1.33 -15.30 -1.09
CA LEU A 169 1.99 -14.33 -0.25
C LEU A 169 1.90 -14.77 1.22
N GLY A 170 2.98 -14.57 1.96
CA GLY A 170 3.10 -14.93 3.37
C GLY A 170 4.55 -15.28 3.71
N LEU A 171 5.06 -14.74 4.81
CA LEU A 171 6.41 -15.05 5.30
C LEU A 171 6.41 -16.15 6.38
N PRO A 172 7.54 -16.82 6.58
CA PRO A 172 7.74 -17.66 7.76
C PRO A 172 7.49 -16.85 9.04
N GLY A 173 6.60 -17.33 9.90
CA GLY A 173 6.18 -16.60 11.12
C GLY A 173 4.71 -16.16 11.08
N ALA A 174 4.12 -16.09 9.88
CA ALA A 174 2.68 -15.88 9.72
C ALA A 174 1.89 -16.98 10.45
N ARG A 175 0.88 -16.58 11.21
CA ARG A 175 0.11 -17.49 12.08
C ARG A 175 -1.31 -17.00 12.31
N PRO A 176 -2.25 -17.89 12.69
CA PRO A 176 -3.63 -17.48 12.95
C PRO A 176 -3.74 -16.70 14.26
N LEU A 177 -4.38 -15.54 14.20
CA LEU A 177 -5.00 -14.89 15.36
C LEU A 177 -6.44 -15.38 15.54
N VAL A 178 -7.16 -15.53 14.43
CA VAL A 178 -8.45 -16.23 14.33
C VAL A 178 -8.34 -17.25 13.17
N PRO A 179 -8.40 -18.56 13.44
CA PRO A 179 -8.32 -19.61 12.42
C PRO A 179 -9.40 -19.52 11.35
N GLY A 180 -9.18 -20.21 10.23
CA GLY A 180 -10.15 -20.36 9.14
C GLY A 180 -9.69 -19.80 7.81
N ARG A 181 -10.61 -19.86 6.84
CA ARG A 181 -10.36 -19.49 5.44
C ARG A 181 -11.46 -18.57 4.92
N ALA A 182 -11.06 -17.56 4.15
CA ALA A 182 -11.98 -16.57 3.58
C ALA A 182 -11.56 -16.18 2.17
N THR A 183 -12.53 -15.79 1.36
CA THR A 183 -12.33 -15.29 0.00
C THR A 183 -12.91 -13.89 -0.11
N GLY A 184 -12.24 -13.02 -0.85
CA GLY A 184 -12.69 -11.66 -1.07
C GLY A 184 -11.71 -10.88 -1.93
N VAL A 185 -11.90 -9.57 -1.99
CA VAL A 185 -11.01 -8.68 -2.74
C VAL A 185 -10.08 -7.96 -1.76
N THR A 186 -8.79 -7.96 -2.03
CA THR A 186 -7.81 -7.28 -1.16
C THR A 186 -8.08 -5.77 -1.11
N LEU A 187 -7.97 -5.18 0.07
CA LEU A 187 -7.96 -3.73 0.28
C LEU A 187 -7.20 -3.39 1.57
N GLY A 188 -6.88 -2.12 1.79
CA GLY A 188 -6.35 -1.65 3.06
C GLY A 188 -5.05 -0.87 2.92
N GLY A 189 -4.15 -1.01 3.89
CA GLY A 189 -2.93 -0.22 4.04
C GLY A 189 -2.67 0.13 5.50
N CYS A 190 -2.18 1.33 5.77
CA CYS A 190 -1.98 1.79 7.15
C CYS A 190 -3.31 2.03 7.87
N LEU A 191 -3.49 1.42 9.05
CA LEU A 191 -4.69 1.55 9.85
C LEU A 191 -5.01 3.02 10.15
N SER A 192 -4.05 3.77 10.67
CA SER A 192 -4.17 5.19 10.99
C SER A 192 -4.64 6.02 9.79
N LEU A 193 -4.08 5.77 8.61
CA LEU A 193 -4.42 6.50 7.37
C LEU A 193 -5.82 6.14 6.85
N LEU A 194 -6.22 4.86 6.90
CA LEU A 194 -7.59 4.45 6.57
C LEU A 194 -8.61 5.12 7.50
N THR A 195 -8.29 5.25 8.79
CA THR A 195 -9.18 5.93 9.74
C THR A 195 -9.26 7.43 9.53
N ALA A 196 -8.14 8.06 9.15
CA ALA A 196 -8.07 9.49 8.87
C ALA A 196 -8.83 9.87 7.58
N ASP A 197 -8.95 8.94 6.63
CA ASP A 197 -9.73 9.17 5.40
C ASP A 197 -11.25 9.04 5.59
N LEU A 198 -11.71 8.47 6.72
CA LEU A 198 -13.15 8.31 6.95
C LEU A 198 -13.90 9.66 6.86
N ALA A 199 -15.06 9.61 6.20
CA ALA A 199 -15.96 10.74 5.99
C ALA A 199 -15.40 11.89 5.13
N THR A 200 -14.29 11.70 4.42
CA THR A 200 -13.93 12.57 3.30
C THR A 200 -14.86 12.32 2.09
N PRO A 201 -15.03 13.29 1.17
CA PRO A 201 -15.98 13.17 0.05
C PRO A 201 -15.81 11.93 -0.84
N HIS A 202 -14.59 11.39 -0.91
CA HIS A 202 -14.21 10.28 -1.78
C HIS A 202 -13.66 9.07 -1.03
N ALA A 203 -13.81 9.03 0.30
CA ALA A 203 -13.42 7.90 1.11
C ALA A 203 -14.12 6.61 0.69
N ARG A 204 -13.42 5.48 0.83
CA ARG A 204 -14.08 4.18 0.80
C ARG A 204 -15.09 4.10 1.94
N ARG A 205 -16.32 3.71 1.60
CA ARG A 205 -17.44 3.69 2.57
C ARG A 205 -17.54 2.42 3.41
N SER A 206 -16.94 1.31 2.97
CA SER A 206 -17.05 0.00 3.64
C SER A 206 -15.99 -0.98 3.13
N ALA A 207 -15.61 -1.93 3.98
CA ALA A 207 -14.77 -3.09 3.67
C ALA A 207 -15.56 -4.36 3.31
N ALA A 208 -16.89 -4.27 3.13
CA ALA A 208 -17.76 -5.41 2.82
C ALA A 208 -17.22 -6.22 1.64
N GLY A 209 -17.20 -7.56 1.71
CA GLY A 209 -16.67 -8.45 0.65
C GLY A 209 -15.16 -8.41 0.47
N GLY A 210 -14.47 -7.67 1.34
CA GLY A 210 -13.04 -7.44 1.26
C GLY A 210 -12.22 -8.37 2.15
N LEU A 211 -10.98 -8.64 1.74
CA LEU A 211 -9.91 -9.12 2.60
C LEU A 211 -9.07 -7.90 3.01
N LEU A 212 -9.19 -7.51 4.28
CA LEU A 212 -8.61 -6.27 4.78
C LEU A 212 -7.16 -6.48 5.23
N LEU A 213 -6.23 -5.81 4.57
CA LEU A 213 -4.81 -5.82 4.88
C LEU A 213 -4.49 -4.59 5.74
N LEU A 214 -3.98 -4.80 6.96
CA LEU A 214 -3.64 -3.74 7.90
C LEU A 214 -2.20 -3.86 8.38
N GLU A 215 -1.55 -2.72 8.48
CA GLU A 215 -0.27 -2.53 9.15
C GLU A 215 -0.24 -1.12 9.76
N ASP A 216 0.73 -0.82 10.62
CA ASP A 216 0.99 0.57 11.04
C ASP A 216 2.42 0.71 11.57
N ILE A 217 2.85 1.96 11.78
CA ILE A 217 4.17 2.27 12.34
C ILE A 217 4.12 3.41 13.36
N GLY A 218 4.80 3.21 14.51
CA GLY A 218 5.02 4.26 15.50
C GLY A 218 3.77 4.70 16.28
N GLU A 219 2.69 3.93 16.19
CA GLU A 219 1.45 4.21 16.92
C GLU A 219 1.45 3.53 18.29
N GLU A 220 1.06 4.26 19.32
CA GLU A 220 0.83 3.66 20.65
C GLU A 220 -0.40 2.72 20.60
N ASP A 221 -0.37 1.66 21.41
CA ASP A 221 -1.47 0.69 21.53
C ASP A 221 -2.87 1.31 21.69
N TYR A 222 -3.03 2.35 22.52
CA TYR A 222 -4.32 3.03 22.68
C TYR A 222 -4.77 3.79 21.41
N ARG A 223 -3.86 4.14 20.51
CA ARG A 223 -4.18 4.78 19.23
C ARG A 223 -4.60 3.74 18.20
N LEU A 224 -3.96 2.58 18.19
CA LEU A 224 -4.43 1.40 17.43
C LEU A 224 -5.84 1.02 17.87
N ASP A 225 -6.06 0.97 19.20
CA ASP A 225 -7.37 0.71 19.78
C ASP A 225 -8.41 1.73 19.32
N ARG A 226 -8.09 3.03 19.44
CA ARG A 226 -8.97 4.11 18.99
C ARG A 226 -9.32 3.98 17.50
N ALA A 227 -8.33 3.70 16.65
CA ALA A 227 -8.52 3.56 15.21
C ALA A 227 -9.44 2.38 14.88
N LEU A 228 -9.17 1.20 15.41
CA LEU A 228 -10.04 0.01 15.22
C LEU A 228 -11.44 0.26 15.79
N THR A 229 -11.54 0.88 16.96
CA THR A 229 -12.81 1.24 17.57
C THR A 229 -13.60 2.19 16.67
N GLN A 230 -12.95 3.16 16.01
CA GLN A 230 -13.60 4.07 15.07
C GLN A 230 -14.12 3.32 13.83
N LEU A 231 -13.33 2.42 13.24
CA LEU A 231 -13.76 1.59 12.10
C LEU A 231 -14.93 0.66 12.45
N LEU A 232 -14.93 0.09 13.65
CA LEU A 232 -16.03 -0.74 14.16
C LEU A 232 -17.30 0.11 14.36
N ARG A 233 -17.19 1.24 15.06
CA ARG A 233 -18.33 2.09 15.41
C ARG A 233 -18.98 2.79 14.22
N SER A 234 -18.24 2.99 13.14
CA SER A 234 -18.77 3.57 11.91
C SER A 234 -19.49 2.53 11.02
N GLY A 235 -19.41 1.24 11.36
CA GLY A 235 -19.89 0.14 10.51
C GLY A 235 -19.01 -0.09 9.28
N TRP A 236 -17.81 0.52 9.22
CA TRP A 236 -16.95 0.41 8.05
C TRP A 236 -16.44 -1.02 7.83
N LEU A 237 -16.22 -1.77 8.92
CA LEU A 237 -15.81 -3.18 8.90
C LEU A 237 -16.97 -4.15 8.66
N ASP A 238 -18.21 -3.68 8.58
CA ASP A 238 -19.36 -4.57 8.38
C ASP A 238 -19.24 -5.30 7.03
N GLY A 239 -19.35 -6.63 7.09
CA GLY A 239 -19.27 -7.51 5.92
C GLY A 239 -17.85 -7.78 5.42
N VAL A 240 -16.80 -7.34 6.12
CA VAL A 240 -15.43 -7.79 5.82
C VAL A 240 -15.37 -9.32 5.91
N THR A 241 -14.56 -9.97 5.06
CA THR A 241 -14.55 -11.43 4.94
C THR A 241 -13.37 -12.08 5.65
N GLY A 242 -12.27 -11.35 5.83
CA GLY A 242 -11.06 -11.79 6.52
C GLY A 242 -10.09 -10.62 6.68
N VAL A 243 -9.15 -10.76 7.61
CA VAL A 243 -8.16 -9.72 7.92
C VAL A 243 -6.74 -10.30 7.87
N ALA A 244 -5.84 -9.60 7.21
CA ALA A 244 -4.42 -9.91 7.17
C ALA A 244 -3.63 -8.78 7.84
N LEU A 245 -2.86 -9.12 8.88
CA LEU A 245 -2.07 -8.17 9.62
C LEU A 245 -0.60 -8.29 9.18
N GLY A 246 -0.04 -7.18 8.75
CA GLY A 246 1.37 -7.02 8.42
C GLY A 246 2.17 -6.62 9.66
N SER A 247 3.08 -5.67 9.49
CA SER A 247 3.95 -5.18 10.55
C SER A 247 3.27 -4.15 11.47
N TRP A 248 3.74 -4.10 12.72
CA TRP A 248 3.36 -3.07 13.71
C TRP A 248 4.61 -2.41 14.28
N LYS A 249 5.52 -2.00 13.38
CA LYS A 249 6.86 -1.53 13.75
C LYS A 249 6.77 -0.33 14.67
N ASP A 250 7.61 -0.29 15.69
CA ASP A 250 7.68 0.81 16.66
C ASP A 250 6.33 1.13 17.36
N CYS A 251 5.35 0.22 17.34
CA CYS A 251 4.05 0.38 18.03
C CYS A 251 4.07 -0.13 19.49
N GLY A 252 5.26 -0.44 20.01
CA GLY A 252 5.48 -1.09 21.28
C GLY A 252 5.64 -2.62 21.17
N PRO A 253 5.91 -3.32 22.29
CA PRO A 253 6.04 -4.77 22.31
C PRO A 253 4.80 -5.47 21.75
N TYR A 254 4.99 -6.26 20.69
CA TYR A 254 3.88 -6.83 19.93
C TYR A 254 3.01 -7.76 20.79
N GLU A 255 3.61 -8.75 21.46
CA GLU A 255 2.87 -9.77 22.22
C GLU A 255 2.13 -9.19 23.44
N GLU A 256 2.70 -8.17 24.09
CA GLU A 256 2.20 -7.66 25.38
C GLU A 256 1.21 -6.51 25.22
N ARG A 257 1.35 -5.69 24.17
CA ARG A 257 0.56 -4.45 24.00
C ARG A 257 -0.25 -4.43 22.72
N VAL A 258 0.34 -4.78 21.57
CA VAL A 258 -0.34 -4.65 20.28
C VAL A 258 -1.31 -5.81 20.03
N ARG A 259 -0.81 -7.05 20.12
CA ARG A 259 -1.58 -8.27 19.84
C ARG A 259 -2.86 -8.39 20.68
N PRO A 260 -2.90 -8.03 21.99
CA PRO A 260 -4.14 -8.03 22.76
C PRO A 260 -5.21 -7.08 22.19
N VAL A 261 -4.82 -5.88 21.74
CA VAL A 261 -5.75 -4.91 21.12
C VAL A 261 -6.30 -5.46 19.81
N LEU A 262 -5.43 -5.96 18.93
CA LEU A 262 -5.83 -6.55 17.65
C LEU A 262 -6.76 -7.75 17.86
N GLY A 263 -6.40 -8.64 18.79
CA GLY A 263 -7.18 -9.81 19.16
C GLY A 263 -8.56 -9.43 19.68
N GLU A 264 -8.66 -8.50 20.62
CA GLU A 264 -9.95 -8.13 21.19
C GLU A 264 -10.87 -7.40 20.19
N ARG A 265 -10.30 -6.53 19.35
CA ARG A 265 -11.08 -5.72 18.40
C ARG A 265 -11.48 -6.51 17.15
N LEU A 266 -10.59 -7.34 16.61
CA LEU A 266 -10.82 -8.03 15.35
C LEU A 266 -11.51 -9.40 15.52
N ALA A 267 -11.29 -10.12 16.64
CA ALA A 267 -11.94 -11.42 16.83
C ALA A 267 -13.47 -11.33 16.86
N ARG A 268 -14.02 -10.18 17.28
CA ARG A 268 -15.46 -9.90 17.33
C ARG A 268 -16.11 -9.87 15.94
N LEU A 269 -15.33 -9.74 14.87
CA LEU A 269 -15.83 -9.78 13.50
C LEU A 269 -16.27 -11.19 13.08
N GLY A 270 -15.80 -12.25 13.76
CA GLY A 270 -16.16 -13.63 13.44
C GLY A 270 -15.58 -14.13 12.11
N VAL A 271 -14.50 -13.50 11.64
CA VAL A 271 -13.82 -13.79 10.38
C VAL A 271 -12.37 -14.24 10.61
N PRO A 272 -11.76 -14.98 9.66
CA PRO A 272 -10.36 -15.38 9.78
C PRO A 272 -9.42 -14.17 9.85
N VAL A 273 -8.42 -14.26 10.74
CA VAL A 273 -7.39 -13.24 10.93
C VAL A 273 -6.03 -13.90 10.98
N VAL A 274 -5.14 -13.52 10.05
CA VAL A 274 -3.71 -13.89 10.10
C VAL A 274 -2.89 -12.72 10.65
N GLU A 275 -1.89 -13.03 11.46
CA GLU A 275 -0.88 -12.07 11.91
C GLU A 275 0.51 -12.39 11.36
N GLU A 276 1.39 -11.40 11.33
CA GLU A 276 2.78 -11.51 10.84
C GLU A 276 2.87 -11.98 9.37
N LEU A 277 1.95 -11.54 8.50
CA LEU A 277 1.92 -11.98 7.10
C LEU A 277 3.14 -11.48 6.29
N GLY A 278 3.83 -10.44 6.77
CA GLY A 278 5.11 -9.99 6.21
C GLY A 278 5.01 -8.85 5.18
N PHE A 279 4.21 -7.82 5.45
CA PHE A 279 4.14 -6.61 4.64
C PHE A 279 4.09 -5.35 5.52
N GLY A 280 4.37 -4.19 4.92
CA GLY A 280 4.41 -2.90 5.63
C GLY A 280 5.84 -2.51 6.02
N HIS A 281 6.00 -1.92 7.19
CA HIS A 281 7.27 -1.44 7.75
C HIS A 281 8.14 -2.53 8.41
N CYS A 282 8.13 -3.77 7.91
CA CYS A 282 8.97 -4.87 8.42
C CYS A 282 10.35 -4.94 7.74
N ASP A 283 11.20 -5.85 8.22
CA ASP A 283 12.56 -6.06 7.73
C ASP A 283 12.60 -6.76 6.37
N THR A 284 11.59 -7.60 6.09
CA THR A 284 11.28 -8.11 4.75
C THR A 284 9.83 -7.78 4.45
N SER A 285 9.58 -6.98 3.42
CA SER A 285 8.25 -6.48 3.07
C SER A 285 7.80 -7.04 1.72
N LEU A 286 6.78 -7.88 1.75
CA LEU A 286 6.13 -8.41 0.56
C LEU A 286 5.36 -7.30 -0.17
N THR A 287 5.34 -7.39 -1.50
CA THR A 287 4.47 -6.55 -2.33
C THR A 287 3.06 -7.14 -2.35
N MET A 288 2.10 -6.40 -1.79
CA MET A 288 0.71 -6.84 -1.63
C MET A 288 -0.19 -6.14 -2.66
N PRO A 289 -0.80 -6.85 -3.61
CA PRO A 289 -1.77 -6.25 -4.53
C PRO A 289 -3.05 -5.87 -3.80
N LEU A 290 -3.53 -4.64 -4.00
CA LEU A 290 -4.81 -4.15 -3.51
C LEU A 290 -5.82 -4.08 -4.66
N GLY A 291 -7.03 -4.55 -4.45
CA GLY A 291 -8.11 -4.61 -5.45
C GLY A 291 -8.19 -5.94 -6.20
N VAL A 292 -7.48 -6.98 -5.75
CA VAL A 292 -7.38 -8.27 -6.46
C VAL A 292 -8.12 -9.36 -5.68
N PRO A 293 -8.90 -10.24 -6.35
CA PRO A 293 -9.51 -11.38 -5.70
C PRO A 293 -8.45 -12.34 -5.13
N ALA A 294 -8.66 -12.79 -3.90
CA ALA A 294 -7.75 -13.67 -3.20
C ALA A 294 -8.49 -14.56 -2.20
N THR A 295 -7.78 -15.59 -1.76
CA THR A 295 -8.15 -16.43 -0.64
C THR A 295 -7.14 -16.27 0.49
N LEU A 296 -7.62 -15.89 1.66
CA LEU A 296 -6.88 -15.90 2.91
C LEU A 296 -7.06 -17.25 3.61
N ASP A 297 -5.96 -17.90 3.96
CA ASP A 297 -5.91 -19.11 4.77
C ASP A 297 -5.10 -18.79 6.04
N ALA A 298 -5.82 -18.48 7.13
CA ALA A 298 -5.20 -18.06 8.39
C ALA A 298 -4.48 -19.23 9.08
N ASP A 299 -4.99 -20.45 8.92
CA ASP A 299 -4.37 -21.67 9.46
C ASP A 299 -2.98 -21.91 8.84
N ARG A 300 -2.83 -21.64 7.55
CA ARG A 300 -1.56 -21.78 6.83
C ARG A 300 -0.70 -20.52 6.81
N GLY A 301 -1.24 -19.39 7.25
CA GLY A 301 -0.52 -18.11 7.23
C GLY A 301 -0.29 -17.58 5.81
N THR A 302 -1.22 -17.80 4.88
CA THR A 302 -1.04 -17.45 3.46
C THR A 302 -2.22 -16.68 2.87
N LEU A 303 -1.91 -15.75 1.97
CA LEU A 303 -2.85 -15.09 1.07
C LEU A 303 -2.54 -15.51 -0.38
N THR A 304 -3.45 -16.23 -1.02
CA THR A 304 -3.29 -16.69 -2.41
C THR A 304 -4.20 -15.89 -3.33
N LEU A 305 -3.61 -15.17 -4.28
CA LEU A 305 -4.35 -14.45 -5.32
C LEU A 305 -5.07 -15.44 -6.25
N GLU A 306 -6.28 -15.13 -6.67
CA GLU A 306 -7.02 -15.95 -7.65
C GLU A 306 -6.62 -15.60 -9.09
N THR A 307 -6.07 -14.39 -9.27
CA THR A 307 -5.54 -13.91 -10.54
C THR A 307 -4.25 -13.12 -10.31
N PRO A 308 -3.31 -13.10 -11.27
CA PRO A 308 -2.07 -12.30 -11.16
C PRO A 308 -2.35 -10.82 -10.84
N ALA A 309 -1.45 -10.16 -10.12
CA ALA A 309 -1.62 -8.76 -9.73
C ALA A 309 -1.69 -7.79 -10.93
N LEU A 310 -0.95 -8.12 -11.99
CA LEU A 310 -0.80 -7.36 -13.23
C LEU A 310 -1.14 -8.26 -14.43
N VAL A 311 -1.48 -7.66 -15.58
CA VAL A 311 -1.82 -8.39 -16.82
C VAL A 311 -0.68 -8.42 -17.83
#